data_AF-A0A3P6S8N9-F1
#
_entry.id   AF-A0A3P6S8N9-F1
#
_cell.length_a   1.000
_cell.length_b   1.000
_cell.length_c   1.000
_cell.angle_alpha   90.00
_cell.angle_beta   90.00
_cell.angle_gamma   90.00
#
_symmetry.space_group_name_H-M   'P 1'
#
loop_
_entity.id
_entity.type
_entity.pdbx_description
1 polymer ?
#
loop_
_entity_poly.entity_id
_entity_poly.type
_entity_poly.pdbx_seq_one_letter_code
_entity_poly.pdbx_strand_id
1 'polypeptide(L)'
;MGKLDKTLISKIHYLIQTALNYGFIGGSGVGKSAVINAMRGMSIKHPLAAGKKRAKRGQCERFEFDDEILKYGVTLWELHYPKKISAYFEFIDRHRVASFTALFVLIEGTPSDEDLSFSKIAYRRNASIVFLSSKSDRKLDARSRSDEIPVCDLLKQRFVDKGWCS
;
A
#
# COMPACT_ATOMS: atom_id res chain seq x y z
N MET A 1 -20.11 27.79 -29.67
CA MET A 1 -20.05 26.68 -28.68
C MET A 1 -19.79 25.38 -29.45
N GLY A 2 -18.55 24.90 -29.45
CA GLY A 2 -18.19 23.64 -30.12
C GLY A 2 -18.79 22.45 -29.36
N LYS A 3 -19.50 21.57 -30.05
CA LYS A 3 -19.96 20.29 -29.47
C LYS A 3 -18.72 19.52 -29.02
N LEU A 4 -18.61 19.22 -27.72
CA LEU A 4 -17.62 18.26 -27.26
C LEU A 4 -17.87 16.92 -27.95
N ASP A 5 -16.82 16.37 -28.55
CA ASP A 5 -16.85 15.09 -29.26
C ASP A 5 -17.20 13.97 -28.27
N LYS A 6 -18.23 13.18 -28.61
CA LYS A 6 -18.68 12.03 -27.82
C LYS A 6 -17.58 11.00 -27.61
N THR A 7 -16.60 10.94 -28.52
CA THR A 7 -15.42 10.07 -28.44
C THR A 7 -14.43 10.55 -27.38
N LEU A 8 -14.28 11.87 -27.24
CA LEU A 8 -13.45 12.47 -26.20
C LEU A 8 -14.10 12.27 -24.83
N ILE A 9 -15.42 12.45 -24.76
CA ILE A 9 -16.20 12.16 -23.55
C ILE A 9 -16.11 10.68 -23.18
N SER A 10 -16.20 9.74 -24.12
CA SER A 10 -16.09 8.31 -23.82
C SER A 10 -14.66 7.92 -23.40
N LYS A 11 -13.62 8.52 -23.99
CA LYS A 11 -12.23 8.32 -23.55
C LYS A 11 -11.98 8.89 -22.15
N ILE A 12 -12.50 10.08 -21.87
CA ILE A 12 -12.42 10.68 -20.53
C ILE A 12 -13.19 9.81 -19.53
N HIS A 13 -14.38 9.31 -19.89
CA HIS A 13 -15.17 8.43 -19.03
C HIS A 13 -14.48 7.07 -18.82
N TYR A 14 -13.83 6.52 -19.85
CA TYR A 14 -13.02 5.30 -19.76
C TYR A 14 -11.82 5.50 -18.83
N LEU A 15 -11.08 6.60 -18.99
CA LEU A 15 -9.93 6.94 -18.12
C LEU A 15 -10.37 7.16 -16.66
N ILE A 16 -11.51 7.83 -16.45
CA ILE A 16 -12.13 8.03 -15.12
C ILE A 16 -12.63 6.69 -14.54
N GLN A 17 -13.12 5.76 -15.37
CA GLN A 17 -13.53 4.40 -14.96
C GLN A 17 -12.33 3.48 -14.67
N THR A 18 -11.15 3.75 -15.22
CA THR A 18 -9.93 2.93 -15.03
C THR A 18 -9.00 3.43 -13.94
N ALA A 19 -9.41 4.39 -13.10
CA ALA A 19 -8.58 4.90 -12.02
C ALA A 19 -8.15 3.74 -11.09
N LEU A 20 -6.86 3.43 -11.10
CA LEU A 20 -6.28 2.34 -10.32
C LEU A 20 -6.21 2.79 -8.86
N ASN A 21 -6.85 2.02 -7.99
CA ASN A 21 -6.92 2.32 -6.56
C ASN A 21 -6.03 1.35 -5.80
N TYR A 22 -4.91 1.84 -5.28
CA TYR A 22 -3.97 1.03 -4.51
C TYR A 22 -4.04 1.39 -3.03
N GLY A 23 -4.39 0.40 -2.21
CA GLY A 23 -4.44 0.56 -0.75
C GLY A 23 -3.16 0.06 -0.09
N PHE A 24 -2.75 0.73 0.98
CA PHE A 24 -1.65 0.32 1.83
C PHE A 24 -2.14 0.22 3.27
N ILE A 25 -2.13 -0.97 3.85
CA ILE A 25 -2.54 -1.25 5.22
C ILE A 25 -1.45 -2.03 5.95
N GLY A 26 -1.48 -2.06 7.29
CA GLY A 26 -0.44 -2.66 8.11
C GLY A 26 -0.31 -1.96 9.46
N GLY A 27 0.47 -2.57 10.36
CA GLY A 27 0.73 -2.06 11.70
C GLY A 27 1.31 -0.64 11.76
N SER A 28 1.39 -0.05 12.96
CA SER A 28 2.08 1.23 13.13
C SER A 28 3.58 1.08 12.86
N GLY A 29 4.20 2.06 12.20
CA GLY A 29 5.65 2.07 11.97
C GLY A 29 6.18 1.14 10.88
N VAL A 30 5.33 0.31 10.24
CA VAL A 30 5.74 -0.64 9.19
C VAL A 30 6.14 0.04 7.86
N GLY A 31 5.98 1.36 7.72
CA GLY A 31 6.45 2.10 6.55
C GLY A 31 5.41 2.42 5.46
N LYS A 32 4.11 2.31 5.74
CA LYS A 32 3.02 2.67 4.80
C LYS A 32 3.20 4.05 4.16
N SER A 33 3.25 5.11 4.97
CA SER A 33 3.45 6.46 4.48
C SER A 33 4.75 6.62 3.69
N ALA A 34 5.82 5.91 4.07
CA ALA A 34 7.10 5.99 3.37
C ALA A 34 7.00 5.39 1.96
N VAL A 35 6.31 4.26 1.79
CA VAL A 35 6.05 3.66 0.47
C VAL A 35 5.19 4.57 -0.40
N ILE A 36 4.10 5.14 0.15
CA ILE A 36 3.24 6.08 -0.56
C ILE A 36 4.02 7.31 -1.03
N ASN A 37 4.82 7.89 -0.13
CA ASN A 37 5.66 9.04 -0.46
C ASN A 37 6.71 8.69 -1.52
N ALA A 38 7.36 7.53 -1.42
CA ALA A 38 8.33 7.07 -2.41
C ALA A 38 7.69 6.87 -3.80
N MET A 39 6.51 6.26 -3.87
CA MET A 39 5.76 6.13 -5.13
C MET A 39 5.44 7.48 -5.74
N ARG A 40 5.09 8.48 -4.92
CA ARG A 40 4.80 9.85 -5.35
C ARG A 40 6.05 10.70 -5.62
N GLY A 41 7.27 10.14 -5.48
CA GLY A 41 8.52 10.90 -5.61
C GLY A 41 8.68 12.00 -4.55
N MET A 42 8.02 11.86 -3.40
CA MET A 42 7.86 12.91 -2.41
C MET A 42 8.75 12.68 -1.18
N SER A 43 9.47 13.74 -0.77
CA SER A 43 10.24 13.72 0.48
C SER A 43 9.31 13.77 1.71
N ILE A 44 9.69 13.10 2.80
CA ILE A 44 8.98 13.19 4.09
C ILE A 44 8.91 14.62 4.65
N LYS A 45 9.82 15.50 4.21
CA LYS A 45 9.80 16.92 4.59
C LYS A 45 8.67 17.68 3.89
N HIS A 46 8.22 17.22 2.73
CA HIS A 46 7.20 17.89 1.93
C HIS A 46 5.89 18.10 2.72
N PRO A 47 5.22 19.26 2.64
CA PRO A 47 4.02 19.55 3.41
C PRO A 47 2.86 18.57 3.14
N LEU A 48 2.76 18.05 1.91
CA LEU A 48 1.72 17.12 1.48
C LEU A 48 2.13 15.63 1.57
N ALA A 49 3.23 15.34 2.26
CA ALA A 49 3.67 13.97 2.48
C ALA A 49 2.68 13.20 3.36
N ALA A 50 2.50 11.92 3.05
CA ALA A 50 1.79 10.98 3.92
C ALA A 50 2.48 10.87 5.28
N GLY A 51 1.70 10.57 6.32
CA GLY A 51 2.19 10.38 7.68
C GLY A 51 2.46 11.66 8.48
N LYS A 52 2.12 12.84 7.96
CA LYS A 52 2.24 14.12 8.69
C LYS A 52 1.25 14.25 9.86
N LYS A 53 0.07 13.63 9.75
CA LYS A 53 -0.95 13.62 10.79
C LYS A 53 -0.79 12.37 11.66
N ARG A 54 -1.19 12.48 12.94
CA ARG A 54 -1.26 11.31 13.82
C ARG A 54 -2.30 10.33 13.28
N ALA A 55 -1.84 9.15 12.90
CA ALA A 55 -2.68 8.05 12.42
C ALA A 55 -3.75 7.69 13.45
N LYS A 56 -5.02 7.70 13.03
CA LYS A 56 -6.15 7.22 13.84
C LYS A 56 -6.54 5.81 13.39
N ARG A 57 -6.87 4.94 14.34
CA ARG A 57 -7.37 3.58 14.04
C ARG A 57 -8.64 3.66 13.19
N GLY A 58 -8.76 2.82 12.17
CA GLY A 58 -9.89 2.83 11.24
C GLY A 58 -9.95 4.05 10.31
N GLN A 59 -8.86 4.82 10.19
CA GLN A 59 -8.77 5.92 9.23
C GLN A 59 -8.35 5.39 7.84
N CYS A 60 -8.87 6.04 6.80
CA CYS A 60 -8.48 5.86 5.41
C CYS A 60 -8.18 7.25 4.83
N GLU A 61 -6.95 7.48 4.35
CA GLU A 61 -6.51 8.76 3.80
C GLU A 61 -6.10 8.59 2.33
N ARG A 62 -6.55 9.52 1.49
CA ARG A 62 -6.32 9.54 0.04
C ARG A 62 -5.08 10.38 -0.27
N PHE A 63 -4.24 9.88 -1.17
CA PHE A 63 -3.07 10.59 -1.69
C PHE A 63 -3.06 10.54 -3.22
N GLU A 64 -2.86 11.71 -3.83
CA GLU A 64 -2.82 11.88 -5.27
C GLU A 64 -1.41 12.24 -5.72
N PHE A 65 -1.09 11.88 -6.96
CA PHE A 65 0.12 12.35 -7.61
C PHE A 65 -0.01 13.84 -7.96
N ASP A 66 1.10 14.56 -7.90
CA ASP A 66 1.14 15.95 -8.38
C ASP A 66 1.27 15.97 -9.93
N ASP A 67 1.72 14.87 -10.54
CA ASP A 67 1.84 14.67 -11.98
C ASP A 67 0.47 14.63 -12.68
N GLU A 68 0.31 15.41 -13.76
CA GLU A 68 -0.97 15.58 -14.46
C GLU A 68 -1.52 14.30 -15.09
N ILE A 69 -0.67 13.33 -15.44
CA ILE A 69 -1.10 12.08 -16.05
C ILE A 69 -1.54 11.11 -14.95
N LEU A 70 -0.69 10.92 -13.94
CA LEU A 70 -0.95 9.97 -12.87
C LEU A 70 -2.07 10.41 -11.93
N LYS A 71 -2.27 11.73 -11.76
CA LYS A 71 -3.30 12.29 -10.89
C LYS A 71 -4.71 11.79 -11.20
N TYR A 72 -5.02 11.57 -12.48
CA TYR A 72 -6.35 11.09 -12.90
C TYR A 72 -6.40 9.57 -13.08
N GLY A 73 -5.26 8.91 -13.23
CA GLY A 73 -5.18 7.47 -13.49
C GLY A 73 -4.91 6.60 -12.26
N VAL A 74 -4.32 7.15 -11.18
CA VAL A 74 -3.91 6.37 -10.01
C VAL A 74 -4.22 7.12 -8.72
N THR A 75 -4.84 6.43 -7.76
CA THR A 75 -5.06 6.92 -6.39
C THR A 75 -4.41 5.98 -5.39
N LEU A 76 -3.62 6.54 -4.47
CA LEU A 76 -3.02 5.79 -3.37
C LEU A 76 -3.81 6.04 -2.09
N TRP A 77 -4.03 5.00 -1.29
CA TRP A 77 -4.79 5.09 -0.05
C TRP A 77 -3.96 4.55 1.12
N GLU A 78 -3.80 5.33 2.18
CA GLU A 78 -3.25 4.84 3.45
C GLU A 78 -4.39 4.42 4.38
N LEU A 79 -4.40 3.15 4.78
CA LEU A 79 -5.41 2.57 5.66
C LEU A 79 -4.79 2.20 7.01
N HIS A 80 -5.57 2.35 8.07
CA HIS A 80 -5.21 1.92 9.41
C HIS A 80 -6.24 0.95 9.94
N TYR A 81 -5.78 -0.19 10.48
CA TYR A 81 -6.68 -1.17 11.08
C TYR A 81 -7.63 -0.52 12.09
N PRO A 82 -8.93 -0.85 12.06
CA PRO A 82 -9.83 -0.56 13.17
C PRO A 82 -9.29 -1.13 14.48
N LYS A 83 -9.69 -0.54 15.61
CA LYS A 83 -9.17 -0.97 16.93
C LYS A 83 -9.64 -2.38 17.34
N LYS A 84 -10.80 -2.81 16.85
CA LYS A 84 -11.41 -4.11 17.19
C LYS A 84 -11.63 -4.91 15.91
N ILE A 85 -11.36 -6.21 15.96
CA ILE A 85 -11.59 -7.14 14.83
C ILE A 85 -13.06 -7.13 14.38
N SER A 86 -14.00 -7.00 15.32
CA SER A 86 -15.44 -6.91 15.00
C SER A 86 -15.80 -5.75 14.06
N ALA A 87 -14.99 -4.69 14.04
CA ALA A 87 -15.19 -3.53 13.16
C ALA A 87 -14.58 -3.70 11.76
N TYR A 88 -13.88 -4.81 11.47
CA TYR A 88 -13.21 -5.01 10.19
C TYR A 88 -14.22 -5.16 9.04
N PHE A 89 -15.31 -5.90 9.26
CA PHE A 89 -16.38 -6.07 8.27
C PHE A 89 -16.96 -4.73 7.84
N GLU A 90 -17.42 -3.94 8.81
CA GLU A 90 -17.99 -2.62 8.56
C GLU A 90 -16.99 -1.69 7.88
N PHE A 91 -15.72 -1.72 8.29
CA PHE A 91 -14.68 -0.91 7.68
C PHE A 91 -14.42 -1.29 6.21
N ILE A 92 -14.32 -2.59 5.92
CA ILE A 92 -14.09 -3.12 4.57
C ILE A 92 -15.24 -2.71 3.64
N ASP A 93 -16.47 -2.86 4.10
CA ASP A 93 -17.67 -2.54 3.32
C ASP A 93 -17.82 -1.02 3.14
N ARG A 94 -17.63 -0.23 4.22
CA ARG A 94 -17.72 1.24 4.20
C ARG A 94 -16.72 1.87 3.24
N HIS A 95 -15.48 1.38 3.23
CA HIS A 95 -14.42 1.91 2.36
C HIS A 95 -14.33 1.19 1.01
N ARG A 96 -15.25 0.27 0.72
CA ARG A 96 -15.30 -0.51 -0.53
C ARG A 96 -13.94 -1.11 -0.87
N VAL A 97 -13.28 -1.75 0.10
CA VAL A 97 -11.92 -2.29 -0.09
C VAL A 97 -11.85 -3.27 -1.28
N ALA A 98 -12.95 -3.96 -1.58
CA ALA A 98 -13.08 -4.84 -2.74
C ALA A 98 -12.93 -4.12 -4.10
N SER A 99 -13.14 -2.80 -4.17
CA SER A 99 -12.95 -2.03 -5.41
C SER A 99 -11.51 -1.56 -5.61
N PHE A 100 -10.60 -1.89 -4.69
CA PHE A 100 -9.18 -1.57 -4.87
C PHE A 100 -8.58 -2.53 -5.90
N THR A 101 -7.76 -1.98 -6.80
CA THR A 101 -6.98 -2.76 -7.75
C THR A 101 -6.08 -3.76 -7.02
N ALA A 102 -5.43 -3.30 -5.95
CA ALA A 102 -4.75 -4.15 -4.99
C ALA A 102 -4.69 -3.46 -3.62
N LEU A 103 -4.79 -4.26 -2.56
CA LEU A 103 -4.54 -3.87 -1.19
C LEU A 103 -3.23 -4.51 -0.74
N PHE A 104 -2.21 -3.68 -0.56
CA PHE A 104 -0.91 -4.06 -0.03
C PHE A 104 -0.94 -4.08 1.49
N VAL A 105 -0.68 -5.25 2.07
CA VAL A 105 -0.54 -5.47 3.51
C VAL A 105 0.95 -5.42 3.84
N LEU A 106 1.39 -4.30 4.41
CA LEU A 106 2.78 -4.06 4.77
C LEU A 106 3.12 -4.71 6.10
N ILE A 107 4.16 -5.53 6.09
CA ILE A 107 4.64 -6.28 7.25
C ILE A 107 6.13 -6.05 7.45
N GLU A 108 6.56 -5.98 8.71
CA GLU A 108 7.97 -5.92 9.10
C GLU A 108 8.33 -7.23 9.81
N GLY A 109 8.65 -8.28 9.03
CA GLY A 109 8.83 -9.62 9.59
C GLY A 109 7.60 -10.50 9.41
N THR A 110 7.26 -11.26 10.44
CA THR A 110 6.10 -12.15 10.45
C THR A 110 4.80 -11.33 10.50
N PRO A 111 3.78 -11.65 9.68
CA PRO A 111 2.47 -11.02 9.78
C PRO A 111 1.87 -11.16 11.17
N SER A 112 1.29 -10.08 11.70
CA SER A 112 0.56 -10.10 12.97
C SER A 112 -0.84 -10.70 12.82
N ASP A 113 -1.48 -11.01 13.94
CA ASP A 113 -2.89 -11.44 13.95
C ASP A 113 -3.83 -10.39 13.35
N GLU A 114 -3.54 -9.09 13.50
CA GLU A 114 -4.30 -8.02 12.84
C GLU A 114 -4.16 -8.13 11.31
N ASP A 115 -2.93 -8.34 10.83
CA ASP A 115 -2.65 -8.47 9.39
C ASP A 115 -3.38 -9.68 8.80
N LEU A 116 -3.26 -10.85 9.45
CA LEU A 116 -3.88 -12.09 8.98
C LEU A 116 -5.41 -12.03 9.05
N SER A 117 -5.97 -11.53 10.17
CA SER A 117 -7.42 -11.45 10.37
C SER A 117 -8.06 -10.47 9.39
N PHE A 118 -7.48 -9.28 9.22
CA PHE A 118 -7.98 -8.29 8.27
C PHE A 118 -7.89 -8.82 6.83
N SER A 119 -6.73 -9.36 6.44
CA SER A 119 -6.50 -9.90 5.10
C SER A 119 -7.47 -11.02 4.75
N LYS A 120 -7.72 -11.93 5.70
CA LYS A 120 -8.66 -13.04 5.50
C LYS A 120 -10.10 -12.56 5.30
N ILE A 121 -10.53 -11.55 6.04
CA ILE A 121 -11.87 -10.97 5.88
C ILE A 121 -11.97 -10.20 4.56
N ALA A 122 -10.99 -9.37 4.23
CA ALA A 122 -10.97 -8.60 2.99
C ALA A 122 -10.91 -9.50 1.75
N TYR A 123 -10.09 -10.55 1.77
CA TYR A 123 -10.02 -11.56 0.72
C TYR A 123 -11.36 -12.27 0.51
N ARG A 124 -12.06 -12.65 1.59
CA ARG A 124 -13.42 -13.22 1.52
C ARG A 124 -14.48 -12.24 1.00
N ARG A 125 -14.17 -10.94 0.97
CA ARG A 125 -14.97 -9.89 0.33
C ARG A 125 -14.47 -9.56 -1.08
N ASN A 126 -13.69 -10.45 -1.70
CA ASN A 126 -13.13 -10.34 -3.05
C ASN A 126 -12.12 -9.21 -3.24
N ALA A 127 -11.47 -8.75 -2.17
CA ALA A 127 -10.34 -7.83 -2.33
C ALA A 127 -9.09 -8.57 -2.85
N SER A 128 -8.36 -7.93 -3.76
CA SER A 128 -7.03 -8.38 -4.19
C SER A 128 -6.02 -8.02 -3.10
N ILE A 129 -5.41 -9.02 -2.46
CA ILE A 129 -4.48 -8.85 -1.34
C ILE A 129 -3.06 -9.21 -1.76
N VAL A 130 -2.10 -8.34 -1.45
CA VAL A 130 -0.67 -8.60 -1.66
C VAL A 130 0.09 -8.29 -0.37
N PHE A 131 0.87 -9.23 0.13
CA PHE A 131 1.76 -8.97 1.27
C PHE A 131 3.06 -8.33 0.78
N LEU A 132 3.43 -7.20 1.39
CA LEU A 132 4.66 -6.47 1.09
C LEU A 132 5.57 -6.47 2.31
N SER A 133 6.71 -7.15 2.22
CA SER A 133 7.73 -7.08 3.26
C SER A 133 8.43 -5.73 3.17
N SER A 134 8.33 -4.93 4.23
CA SER A 134 8.99 -3.63 4.30
C SER A 134 10.33 -3.72 5.03
N LYS A 135 11.14 -2.66 4.88
CA LYS A 135 12.44 -2.49 5.54
C LYS A 135 13.40 -3.67 5.34
N SER A 136 13.35 -4.28 4.16
CA SER A 136 14.19 -5.44 3.84
C SER A 136 15.68 -5.09 3.84
N ASP A 137 16.03 -3.82 3.60
CA ASP A 137 17.37 -3.27 3.77
C ASP A 137 17.96 -3.61 5.15
N ARG A 138 17.21 -3.43 6.24
CA ARG A 138 17.69 -3.74 7.60
C ARG A 138 18.00 -5.22 7.79
N LYS A 139 17.19 -6.09 7.19
CA LYS A 139 17.40 -7.55 7.27
C LYS A 139 18.59 -7.97 6.43
N LEU A 140 18.75 -7.37 5.25
CA LEU A 140 19.90 -7.58 4.38
C LEU A 140 21.19 -7.10 5.05
N ASP A 141 21.19 -5.94 5.69
CA ASP A 141 22.33 -5.41 6.44
C ASP A 141 22.69 -6.31 7.63
N ALA A 142 21.70 -6.80 8.38
CA ALA A 142 21.93 -7.72 9.48
C ALA A 142 22.56 -9.04 9.00
N ARG A 143 22.06 -9.61 7.91
CA ARG A 143 22.64 -10.82 7.30
C ARG A 143 24.01 -10.55 6.69
N SER A 144 24.21 -9.40 6.06
CA SER A 144 25.51 -9.00 5.51
C SER A 144 26.59 -9.00 6.59
N ARG A 145 26.27 -8.50 7.79
CA ARG A 145 27.18 -8.54 8.95
C ARG A 145 27.39 -9.94 9.49
N SER A 146 26.33 -10.74 9.59
CA SER A 146 26.40 -12.09 10.16
C SER A 146 27.12 -13.08 9.25
N ASP A 147 26.88 -12.99 7.95
CA ASP A 147 27.42 -13.91 6.95
C ASP A 147 28.73 -13.39 6.33
N GLU A 148 29.18 -12.18 6.70
CA GLU A 148 30.33 -11.46 6.12
C GLU A 148 30.26 -11.30 4.58
N ILE A 149 29.06 -11.30 4.02
CA ILE A 149 28.80 -11.14 2.58
C ILE A 149 28.32 -9.71 2.34
N PRO A 150 28.87 -8.96 1.36
CA PRO A 150 28.36 -7.63 1.02
C PRO A 150 26.91 -7.70 0.53
N VAL A 151 26.15 -6.61 0.69
CA VAL A 151 24.78 -6.51 0.15
C VAL A 151 24.84 -6.46 -1.38
N CYS A 152 24.78 -7.63 -2.01
CA CYS A 152 24.79 -7.83 -3.46
C CYS A 152 23.66 -8.77 -3.90
N ASP A 153 23.51 -9.00 -5.20
CA ASP A 153 22.41 -9.82 -5.73
C ASP A 153 22.46 -11.27 -5.24
N LEU A 154 23.65 -11.80 -4.96
CA LEU A 154 23.82 -13.12 -4.31
C LEU A 154 23.16 -13.15 -2.92
N LEU A 155 23.36 -12.11 -2.11
CA LEU A 155 22.77 -12.04 -0.77
C LEU A 155 21.24 -11.89 -0.85
N LYS A 156 20.75 -11.10 -1.81
CA LYS A 156 19.30 -10.95 -2.06
C LYS A 156 18.67 -12.27 -2.49
N GLN A 157 19.31 -13.01 -3.39
CA GLN A 157 18.80 -14.31 -3.84
C GLN A 157 18.74 -15.32 -2.69
N ARG A 158 19.81 -15.42 -1.88
CA ARG A 158 19.82 -16.26 -0.66
C ARG A 158 18.76 -15.85 0.36
N PHE A 159 18.44 -14.56 0.44
CA PHE A 159 17.38 -14.06 1.31
C PHE A 159 16.00 -14.53 0.85
N VAL A 160 15.75 -14.57 -0.46
CA VAL A 160 14.51 -15.10 -1.05
C VAL A 160 14.44 -16.63 -0.90
N ASP A 161 15.53 -17.34 -1.23
CA ASP A 161 15.56 -18.81 -1.31
C ASP A 161 15.42 -19.49 0.06
N LYS A 162 15.96 -18.90 1.14
CA LYS A 162 15.84 -19.47 2.49
C LYS A 162 14.43 -19.39 3.06
N GLY A 163 13.50 -18.68 2.43
CA GLY A 163 12.17 -18.42 2.97
C GLY A 163 12.23 -17.66 4.30
N TRP A 164 11.07 -17.23 4.80
CA TRP A 164 10.96 -16.42 6.03
C TRP A 164 11.17 -17.22 7.33
N CYS A 165 11.80 -18.40 7.27
CA CYS A 165 12.09 -19.21 8.44
C CYS A 165 13.45 -18.82 9.02
N SER A 166 13.44 -17.85 9.93
CA SER A 166 14.48 -17.60 10.93
C SER A 166 13.87 -16.93 12.13
#